data_AF-A0A2J6IHJ9-F1
#
_entry.id   AF-A0A2J6IHJ9-F1
#
_cell.length_a   1.000
_cell.length_b   1.000
_cell.length_c   1.000
_cell.angle_alpha   90.00
_cell.angle_beta   90.00
_cell.angle_gamma   90.00
#
_symmetry.space_group_name_H-M   'P 1'
#
loop_
_entity.id
_entity.type
_entity.pdbx_description
1 polymer ?
#
loop_
_entity_poly.entity_id
_entity_poly.type
_entity_poly.pdbx_seq_one_letter_code
_entity_poly.pdbx_strand_id
1 'polypeptide(L)'
;YELNIELENEIAGYKDYSAQTTIQPLSDDIDSIAVEWNSRFEAWLINFYATDPPRKDFYMFNGMRNGVLITDSIQNVNISDDRLYNGNYTYGIAVMFLDSEKLEPGDVFTLVLSNISEEYANFVTEVQTEISPSIPLFSGPPANVTSNISNGALGWFTAYRSAFTSTVVGERIDPED
;
A
#
# COMPACT_ATOMS: atom_id res chain seq x y z
N TYR A 1 -10.52 -12.12 -11.89
CA TYR A 1 -9.36 -12.11 -12.79
C TYR A 1 -8.58 -13.37 -12.53
N GLU A 2 -8.04 -13.97 -13.58
CA GLU A 2 -7.32 -15.24 -13.51
C GLU A 2 -5.96 -15.08 -14.18
N LEU A 3 -4.93 -15.68 -13.58
CA LEU A 3 -3.60 -15.82 -14.13
C LEU A 3 -3.37 -17.29 -14.40
N ASN A 4 -2.90 -17.62 -15.61
CA ASN A 4 -2.43 -18.95 -15.98
C ASN A 4 -0.98 -18.82 -16.44
N ILE A 5 -0.09 -19.66 -15.90
CA ILE A 5 1.34 -19.70 -16.20
C ILE A 5 1.66 -21.10 -16.69
N GLU A 6 2.24 -21.21 -17.89
CA GLU A 6 2.77 -22.45 -18.43
C GLU A 6 4.29 -22.32 -18.53
N LEU A 7 5.02 -23.19 -17.83
CA LEU A 7 6.48 -23.23 -17.85
C LEU A 7 7.01 -24.14 -18.94
N GLU A 8 8.15 -23.79 -19.53
CA GLU A 8 8.85 -24.64 -20.51
C GLU A 8 9.27 -25.98 -19.88
N ASN A 9 9.79 -25.93 -18.65
CA ASN A 9 10.27 -27.07 -17.87
C ASN A 9 9.51 -27.17 -16.54
N GLU A 10 9.41 -28.40 -16.02
CA GLU A 10 8.74 -28.63 -14.74
C GLU A 10 9.52 -28.04 -13.57
N ILE A 11 8.78 -27.42 -12.64
CA ILE A 11 9.27 -27.05 -11.31
C ILE A 11 8.40 -27.78 -10.29
N ALA A 12 9.02 -28.50 -9.36
CA ALA A 12 8.30 -29.32 -8.38
C ALA A 12 7.27 -30.32 -8.98
N GLY A 13 7.49 -30.77 -10.22
CA GLY A 13 6.62 -31.73 -10.92
C GLY A 13 5.43 -31.12 -11.67
N TYR A 14 5.38 -29.79 -11.81
CA TYR A 14 4.30 -29.09 -12.51
C TYR A 14 4.85 -28.14 -13.58
N LYS A 15 4.11 -27.99 -14.69
CA LYS A 15 4.33 -26.95 -15.70
C LYS A 15 3.28 -25.86 -15.63
N ASP A 16 2.07 -26.22 -15.27
CA ASP A 16 0.93 -25.30 -15.20
C ASP A 16 0.73 -24.77 -13.79
N TYR A 17 0.60 -23.46 -13.66
CA TYR A 17 0.23 -22.78 -12.43
C TYR A 17 -0.93 -21.83 -12.71
N SER A 18 -1.78 -21.64 -11.71
CA SER A 18 -2.91 -20.73 -11.81
C SER A 18 -3.08 -19.94 -10.52
N ALA A 19 -3.67 -18.75 -10.64
CA ALA A 19 -4.05 -17.92 -9.51
C ALA A 19 -5.30 -17.10 -9.86
N GLN A 20 -6.07 -16.72 -8.85
CA GLN A 20 -7.29 -15.94 -9.04
C GLN A 20 -7.39 -14.81 -8.02
N THR A 21 -8.07 -13.74 -8.42
CA THR A 21 -8.32 -12.57 -7.58
C THR A 21 -9.60 -11.85 -8.00
N THR A 22 -10.20 -11.11 -7.08
CA THR A 22 -11.39 -10.29 -7.29
C THR A 22 -11.03 -8.81 -7.11
N ILE A 23 -11.49 -7.97 -8.06
CA ILE A 23 -11.34 -6.53 -7.92
C ILE A 23 -12.40 -6.04 -6.94
N GLN A 24 -11.95 -5.45 -5.84
CA GLN A 24 -12.84 -4.77 -4.91
C GLN A 24 -13.36 -3.46 -5.52
N PRO A 25 -14.59 -3.02 -5.19
CA PRO A 25 -15.03 -1.69 -5.53
C PRO A 25 -14.06 -0.67 -4.92
N LEU A 26 -13.74 0.39 -5.68
CA LEU A 26 -12.89 1.47 -5.21
C LEU A 26 -13.78 2.53 -4.54
N SER A 27 -13.38 3.01 -3.36
CA SER A 27 -13.90 4.29 -2.87
C SER A 27 -13.34 5.40 -3.74
N ASP A 28 -14.20 6.05 -4.52
CA ASP A 28 -13.83 7.12 -5.46
C ASP A 28 -14.25 8.52 -4.99
N ASP A 29 -14.84 8.65 -3.80
CA ASP A 29 -15.19 9.94 -3.19
C ASP A 29 -13.98 10.58 -2.48
N ILE A 30 -12.93 10.83 -3.27
CA ILE A 30 -11.71 11.51 -2.85
C ILE A 30 -11.88 13.01 -3.06
N ASP A 31 -11.78 13.79 -1.99
CA ASP A 31 -11.78 15.26 -2.07
C ASP A 31 -10.39 15.77 -2.41
N SER A 32 -9.40 15.51 -1.55
CA SER A 32 -8.06 16.07 -1.71
C SER A 32 -6.99 15.33 -0.89
N ILE A 33 -5.74 15.77 -1.10
CA ILE A 33 -4.61 15.44 -0.24
C ILE A 33 -3.84 16.70 0.14
N ALA A 34 -3.22 16.68 1.31
CA ALA A 34 -2.22 17.66 1.73
C ALA A 34 -0.90 16.97 2.07
N VAL A 35 0.20 17.66 1.79
CA VAL A 35 1.56 17.22 2.16
C VAL A 35 2.09 18.22 3.16
N GLU A 36 2.25 17.79 4.41
CA GLU A 36 2.63 18.66 5.52
C GLU A 36 3.95 18.21 6.13
N TRP A 37 4.82 19.16 6.44
CA TRP A 37 6.05 18.87 7.16
C TRP A 37 5.74 18.73 8.65
N ASN A 38 6.30 17.70 9.28
CA ASN A 38 6.24 17.54 10.73
C ASN A 38 7.66 17.46 11.29
N SER A 39 8.06 18.47 12.07
CA SER A 39 9.40 18.57 12.64
C SER A 39 9.66 17.50 13.71
N ARG A 40 8.63 17.06 14.44
CA ARG A 40 8.75 16.04 15.48
C ARG A 40 9.10 14.67 14.91
N PHE A 41 8.53 14.31 13.76
CA PHE A 41 8.84 13.06 13.07
C PHE A 41 9.95 13.20 12.03
N GLU A 42 10.41 14.43 11.76
CA GLU A 42 11.34 14.76 10.67
C GLU A 42 10.88 14.15 9.32
N ALA A 43 9.57 14.22 9.06
CA ALA A 43 8.92 13.53 7.96
C ALA A 43 7.82 14.37 7.30
N TRP A 44 7.51 14.03 6.05
CA TRP A 44 6.34 14.53 5.34
C TRP A 44 5.13 13.63 5.64
N LEU A 45 4.05 14.24 6.13
CA LEU A 45 2.78 13.59 6.40
C LEU A 45 1.87 13.79 5.19
N ILE A 46 1.33 12.69 4.69
CA ILE A 46 0.36 12.71 3.61
C ILE A 46 -1.03 12.61 4.21
N ASN A 47 -1.71 13.75 4.34
CA ASN A 47 -3.07 13.82 4.88
C ASN A 47 -4.07 13.58 3.75
N PHE A 48 -5.02 12.69 3.99
CA PHE A 48 -5.99 12.24 3.01
C PHE A 48 -7.41 12.65 3.41
N TYR A 49 -8.11 13.27 2.46
CA TYR A 49 -9.46 13.80 2.62
C TYR A 49 -10.40 13.08 1.65
N ALA A 50 -11.27 12.24 2.19
CA ALA A 50 -12.23 11.43 1.42
C ALA A 50 -13.42 11.01 2.27
N THR A 51 -14.54 10.67 1.62
CA THR A 51 -15.67 9.99 2.27
C THR A 51 -15.52 8.48 2.07
N ASP A 52 -15.46 7.73 3.15
CA ASP A 52 -15.39 6.28 3.08
C ASP A 52 -16.80 5.64 3.02
N PRO A 53 -17.06 4.64 2.15
CA PRO A 53 -18.34 3.95 2.10
C PRO A 53 -18.55 3.06 3.34
N PRO A 54 -19.80 2.87 3.83
CA PRO A 54 -20.08 2.08 5.03
C PRO A 54 -20.01 0.55 4.76
N ARG A 55 -18.83 0.04 4.42
CA ARG A 55 -18.52 -1.38 4.17
C ARG A 55 -17.10 -1.65 4.63
N LYS A 56 -16.71 -2.92 4.82
CA LYS A 56 -15.32 -3.28 5.18
C LYS A 56 -14.44 -3.24 3.93
N ASP A 57 -13.43 -2.38 3.94
CA ASP A 57 -12.44 -2.20 2.89
C ASP A 57 -11.01 -2.26 3.44
N PHE A 58 -10.11 -2.69 2.56
CA PHE A 58 -8.67 -2.62 2.76
C PHE A 58 -8.07 -1.74 1.67
N TYR A 59 -7.20 -0.83 2.10
CA TYR A 59 -6.61 0.19 1.26
C TYR A 59 -5.11 0.01 1.17
N MET A 60 -4.60 0.20 -0.04
CA MET A 60 -3.19 0.36 -0.32
C MET A 60 -2.93 1.78 -0.78
N PHE A 61 -2.00 2.45 -0.10
CA PHE A 61 -1.54 3.80 -0.39
C PHE A 61 -0.12 3.73 -0.94
N ASN A 62 0.04 4.20 -2.17
CA ASN A 62 1.32 4.36 -2.82
C ASN A 62 1.59 5.84 -3.11
N GLY A 63 2.86 6.23 -3.15
CA GLY A 63 3.27 7.61 -3.42
C GLY A 63 4.09 7.72 -4.69
N MET A 64 3.82 8.77 -5.48
CA MET A 64 4.64 9.14 -6.63
C MET A 64 5.19 10.56 -6.46
N ARG A 65 6.47 10.76 -6.80
CA ARG A 65 7.13 12.07 -6.90
C ARG A 65 7.38 12.38 -8.36
N ASN A 66 6.81 13.46 -8.87
CA ASN A 66 7.00 13.92 -10.26
C ASN A 66 6.75 12.81 -11.30
N GLY A 67 5.72 11.97 -11.06
CA GLY A 67 5.36 10.85 -11.94
C GLY A 67 6.14 9.56 -11.74
N VAL A 68 7.07 9.50 -10.77
CA VAL A 68 7.85 8.29 -10.44
C VAL A 68 7.39 7.71 -9.12
N LEU A 69 7.09 6.42 -9.08
CA LEU A 69 6.70 5.71 -7.86
C LEU A 69 7.88 5.70 -6.85
N ILE A 70 7.63 6.17 -5.63
CA ILE A 70 8.63 6.22 -4.54
C ILE A 70 8.37 5.18 -3.44
N THR A 71 7.24 4.47 -3.53
CA THR A 71 6.86 3.29 -2.72
C THR A 71 6.98 2.01 -3.57
N ASP A 72 8.09 1.87 -4.29
CA ASP A 72 8.32 0.87 -5.35
C ASP A 72 8.65 -0.55 -4.87
N SER A 73 8.80 -0.73 -3.57
CA SER A 73 9.19 -1.99 -2.94
C SER A 73 8.15 -2.40 -1.91
N ILE A 74 7.90 -3.70 -1.76
CA ILE A 74 6.85 -4.20 -0.86
C ILE A 74 7.03 -3.74 0.59
N GLN A 75 8.28 -3.51 1.05
CA GLN A 75 8.54 -2.94 2.38
C GLN A 75 8.06 -1.49 2.56
N ASN A 76 7.87 -0.75 1.47
CA ASN A 76 7.50 0.67 1.47
C ASN A 76 6.02 0.90 1.17
N VAL A 77 5.26 -0.17 0.89
CA VAL A 77 3.82 -0.09 0.61
C VAL A 77 3.08 0.15 1.91
N ASN A 78 2.21 1.16 1.95
CA ASN A 78 1.38 1.45 3.11
C ASN A 78 0.02 0.77 2.94
N ILE A 79 -0.32 -0.13 3.86
CA ILE A 79 -1.60 -0.84 3.90
C ILE A 79 -2.37 -0.40 5.14
N SER A 80 -3.67 -0.17 4.99
CA SER A 80 -4.56 0.16 6.09
C SER A 80 -5.92 -0.50 5.91
N ASP A 81 -6.58 -0.79 7.04
CA ASP A 81 -8.02 -1.06 7.05
C ASP A 81 -8.80 0.23 7.37
N ASP A 82 -10.09 0.21 7.07
CA ASP A 82 -10.96 1.38 7.22
C ASP A 82 -11.51 1.60 8.64
N ARG A 83 -11.11 0.80 9.64
CA ARG A 83 -11.83 0.71 10.93
C ARG A 83 -11.95 2.04 11.66
N LEU A 84 -11.03 2.97 11.39
CA LEU A 84 -10.98 4.29 12.02
C LEU A 84 -11.94 5.31 11.39
N TYR A 85 -12.38 5.10 10.15
CA TYR A 85 -13.18 6.07 9.37
C TYR A 85 -14.31 5.42 8.56
N ASN A 86 -14.61 4.13 8.77
CA ASN A 86 -15.62 3.38 8.03
C ASN A 86 -16.96 4.13 7.98
N GLY A 87 -17.43 4.42 6.77
CA GLY A 87 -18.69 5.14 6.55
C GLY A 87 -18.67 6.63 6.90
N ASN A 88 -17.50 7.22 7.15
CA ASN A 88 -17.33 8.61 7.56
C ASN A 88 -16.33 9.35 6.67
N TYR A 89 -16.33 10.67 6.80
CA TYR A 89 -15.30 11.51 6.22
C TYR A 89 -13.99 11.38 7.02
N THR A 90 -12.85 11.33 6.35
CA THR A 90 -11.55 11.08 7.00
C THR A 90 -11.00 12.28 7.79
N TYR A 91 -11.49 13.49 7.51
CA TYR A 91 -11.04 14.75 8.14
C TYR A 91 -9.51 14.95 8.13
N GLY A 92 -8.82 14.48 7.09
CA GLY A 92 -7.38 14.69 6.94
C GLY A 92 -6.51 13.70 7.72
N ILE A 93 -6.90 12.42 7.76
CA ILE A 93 -6.07 11.38 8.38
C ILE A 93 -4.74 11.23 7.65
N ALA A 94 -3.64 11.13 8.40
CA ALA A 94 -2.33 10.84 7.82
C ALA A 94 -2.27 9.37 7.37
N VAL A 95 -2.14 9.13 6.07
CA VAL A 95 -2.12 7.78 5.47
C VAL A 95 -0.72 7.30 5.12
N MET A 96 0.26 8.21 5.04
CA MET A 96 1.67 7.88 4.82
C MET A 96 2.59 8.88 5.53
N PHE A 97 3.74 8.38 5.96
CA PHE A 97 4.85 9.15 6.49
C PHE A 97 6.05 8.89 5.57
N LEU A 98 6.57 9.94 4.97
CA LEU A 98 7.72 9.85 4.07
C LEU A 98 8.93 10.53 4.71
N ASP A 99 10.07 9.86 4.69
CA ASP A 99 11.32 10.43 5.19
C ASP A 99 11.61 11.78 4.52
N SER A 100 12.31 12.67 5.23
CA SER A 100 12.57 14.04 4.80
C SER A 100 13.20 14.18 3.41
N GLU A 101 13.98 13.20 2.97
CA GLU A 101 14.67 13.17 1.67
C GLU A 101 13.76 12.74 0.50
N LYS A 102 12.58 12.20 0.79
CA LYS A 102 11.68 11.66 -0.25
C LYS A 102 11.00 12.75 -1.06
N LEU A 103 10.78 13.93 -0.49
CA LEU A 103 10.11 15.07 -1.14
C LEU A 103 10.83 16.39 -0.83
N GLU A 104 10.75 17.30 -1.78
CA GLU A 104 11.24 18.67 -1.71
C GLU A 104 10.11 19.65 -2.07
N PRO A 105 10.10 20.87 -1.49
CA PRO A 105 9.16 21.91 -1.89
C PRO A 105 9.16 22.13 -3.41
N GLY A 106 7.96 22.23 -3.99
CA GLY A 106 7.76 22.38 -5.43
C GLY A 106 7.62 21.06 -6.21
N ASP A 107 7.90 19.91 -5.61
CA ASP A 107 7.57 18.62 -6.21
C ASP A 107 6.05 18.47 -6.41
N VAL A 108 5.66 17.70 -7.43
CA VAL A 108 4.30 17.19 -7.56
C VAL A 108 4.24 15.82 -6.89
N PHE A 109 3.56 15.77 -5.76
CA PHE A 109 3.26 14.51 -5.09
C PHE A 109 1.91 13.97 -5.58
N THR A 110 1.84 12.67 -5.88
CA THR A 110 0.60 11.98 -6.24
C THR A 110 0.39 10.78 -5.32
N LEU A 111 -0.74 10.76 -4.63
CA LEU A 111 -1.21 9.60 -3.89
C LEU A 111 -1.95 8.66 -4.86
N VAL A 112 -1.59 7.38 -4.82
CA VAL A 112 -2.25 6.32 -5.56
C VAL A 112 -3.00 5.45 -4.55
N LEU A 113 -4.31 5.65 -4.47
CA LEU A 113 -5.21 4.86 -3.63
C LEU A 113 -5.66 3.62 -4.39
N SER A 114 -5.58 2.45 -3.78
CA SER A 114 -6.16 1.22 -4.34
C SER A 114 -6.98 0.47 -3.28
N ASN A 115 -8.19 0.04 -3.63
CA ASN A 115 -8.93 -0.94 -2.83
C ASN A 115 -8.43 -2.33 -3.18
N ILE A 116 -7.94 -3.04 -2.17
CA ILE A 116 -7.37 -4.38 -2.31
C ILE A 116 -8.21 -5.40 -1.55
N SER A 117 -8.03 -6.68 -1.87
CA SER A 117 -8.67 -7.74 -1.08
C SER A 117 -8.00 -7.88 0.28
N GLU A 118 -8.74 -8.36 1.27
CA GLU A 118 -8.22 -8.66 2.61
C GLU A 118 -7.06 -9.66 2.54
N GLU A 119 -7.18 -10.67 1.67
CA GLU A 119 -6.16 -11.69 1.50
C GLU A 119 -4.85 -11.12 0.96
N TYR A 120 -4.92 -10.15 0.04
CA TYR A 120 -3.72 -9.47 -0.45
C TYR A 120 -3.12 -8.54 0.60
N ALA A 121 -3.95 -7.83 1.39
CA ALA A 121 -3.48 -7.02 2.52
C ALA A 121 -2.71 -7.87 3.55
N ASN A 122 -3.24 -9.06 3.84
CA ASN A 122 -2.59 -10.04 4.72
C ASN A 122 -1.26 -10.52 4.12
N PHE A 123 -1.23 -10.88 2.83
CA PHE A 123 0.02 -11.25 2.15
C PHE A 123 1.10 -10.18 2.26
N VAL A 124 0.77 -8.91 2.00
CA VAL A 124 1.73 -7.80 2.11
C VAL A 124 2.25 -7.68 3.55
N THR A 125 1.36 -7.78 4.53
CA THR A 125 1.72 -7.71 5.96
C THR A 125 2.61 -8.87 6.39
N GLU A 126 2.31 -10.09 5.92
CA GLU A 126 3.13 -11.27 6.15
C GLU A 126 4.54 -11.07 5.58
N VAL A 127 4.66 -10.67 4.31
CA VAL A 127 5.97 -10.39 3.70
C VAL A 127 6.74 -9.32 4.48
N GLN A 128 6.09 -8.20 4.83
CA GLN A 128 6.72 -7.12 5.59
C GLN A 128 7.18 -7.58 6.98
N THR A 129 6.42 -8.46 7.63
CA THR A 129 6.77 -9.06 8.92
C THR A 129 7.98 -9.98 8.78
N GLU A 130 8.03 -10.82 7.74
CA GLU A 130 9.13 -11.75 7.49
C GLU A 130 10.47 -11.06 7.20
N ILE A 131 10.45 -9.94 6.47
CA ILE A 131 11.66 -9.19 6.13
C ILE A 131 12.09 -8.22 7.23
N SER A 132 11.23 -7.97 8.22
CA SER A 132 11.53 -7.06 9.32
C SER A 132 12.48 -7.70 10.33
N PRO A 133 13.41 -6.94 10.93
CA PRO A 133 14.31 -7.47 11.96
C PRO A 133 13.51 -8.05 13.13
N SER A 134 13.76 -9.31 13.46
CA SER A 134 13.05 -9.95 14.57
C SER A 134 13.65 -9.56 15.93
N ILE A 135 12.79 -9.34 16.93
CA ILE A 135 13.19 -9.08 18.32
C ILE A 135 12.58 -10.20 19.19
N PRO A 136 13.38 -11.12 19.79
CA PRO A 136 14.85 -11.20 19.79
C PRO A 136 15.44 -11.66 18.45
N LEU A 137 16.68 -11.25 18.15
CA LEU A 137 17.45 -11.54 16.92
C LEU A 137 17.57 -13.03 16.52
N PHE A 138 17.18 -13.95 17.41
CA PHE A 138 17.25 -15.40 17.21
C PHE A 138 15.88 -16.09 17.24
N SER A 139 14.79 -15.34 17.11
CA SER A 139 13.50 -15.99 16.81
C SER A 139 13.63 -16.73 15.49
N GLY A 140 13.12 -17.97 15.44
CA GLY A 140 13.05 -18.73 14.20
C GLY A 140 12.30 -17.93 13.13
N PRO A 141 12.59 -18.18 11.83
CA PRO A 141 11.93 -17.47 10.75
C PRO A 141 10.41 -17.55 10.97
N PRO A 142 9.70 -16.41 10.97
CA PRO A 142 8.25 -16.44 11.05
C PRO A 142 7.64 -17.09 9.79
N ALA A 143 6.32 -17.18 9.78
CA ALA A 143 5.53 -18.18 9.08
C ALA A 143 5.73 -18.21 7.54
N ASN A 144 5.41 -19.35 6.92
CA ASN A 144 5.28 -19.45 5.46
C ASN A 144 4.32 -18.36 4.96
N VAL A 145 4.85 -17.34 4.28
CA VAL A 145 4.05 -16.31 3.61
C VAL A 145 3.03 -17.01 2.71
N THR A 146 1.77 -16.63 2.86
CA THR A 146 0.66 -17.20 2.12
C THR A 146 0.82 -16.91 0.63
N SER A 147 0.35 -17.84 -0.21
CA SER A 147 0.35 -17.67 -1.66
C SER A 147 -1.03 -18.02 -2.21
N ASN A 148 -1.45 -17.33 -3.27
CA ASN A 148 -2.64 -17.69 -4.04
C ASN A 148 -2.32 -18.38 -5.37
N ILE A 149 -1.05 -18.73 -5.60
CA ILE A 149 -0.60 -19.45 -6.79
C ILE A 149 -0.63 -20.96 -6.50
N SER A 150 -1.21 -21.74 -7.42
CA SER A 150 -1.38 -23.18 -7.27
C SER A 150 -0.05 -23.94 -7.14
N ASN A 151 -0.13 -25.22 -6.76
CA ASN A 151 1.01 -26.14 -6.73
C ASN A 151 2.17 -25.71 -5.80
N GLY A 152 1.87 -24.94 -4.76
CA GLY A 152 2.86 -24.51 -3.76
C GLY A 152 3.86 -23.46 -4.25
N ALA A 153 3.57 -22.80 -5.39
CA ALA A 153 4.37 -21.68 -5.85
C ALA A 153 4.28 -20.51 -4.88
N LEU A 154 5.35 -19.71 -4.78
CA LEU A 154 5.44 -18.55 -3.89
C LEU A 154 5.07 -17.26 -4.63
N GLY A 155 4.42 -16.34 -3.91
CA GLY A 155 4.02 -15.03 -4.41
C GLY A 155 2.51 -14.86 -4.43
N TRP A 156 2.06 -13.70 -4.92
CA TRP A 156 0.65 -13.37 -4.97
C TRP A 156 0.29 -12.71 -6.29
N PHE A 157 -0.75 -13.22 -6.94
CA PHE A 157 -1.39 -12.55 -8.07
C PHE A 157 -2.58 -11.74 -7.58
N THR A 158 -2.59 -10.43 -7.87
CA THR A 158 -3.68 -9.54 -7.49
C THR A 158 -4.01 -8.58 -8.63
N ALA A 159 -5.24 -8.07 -8.62
CA ALA A 159 -5.70 -7.01 -9.49
C ALA A 159 -6.62 -6.09 -8.68
N TYR A 160 -6.47 -4.79 -8.87
CA TYR A 160 -7.26 -3.78 -8.17
C TYR A 160 -7.42 -2.55 -9.05
N ARG A 161 -8.41 -1.71 -8.71
CA ARG A 161 -8.56 -0.37 -9.28
C ARG A 161 -7.77 0.62 -8.44
N SER A 162 -7.25 1.64 -9.10
CA SER A 162 -6.55 2.73 -8.43
C SER A 162 -7.12 4.09 -8.82
N ALA A 163 -7.21 4.99 -7.85
CA ALA A 163 -7.48 6.41 -8.04
C ALA A 163 -6.21 7.22 -7.73
N PHE A 164 -6.09 8.37 -8.37
CA PHE A 164 -4.92 9.22 -8.32
C PHE A 164 -5.37 10.61 -7.88
N THR A 165 -4.71 11.15 -6.86
CA THR A 165 -4.91 12.53 -6.44
C THR A 165 -3.56 13.19 -6.18
N SER A 166 -3.41 14.43 -6.59
CA SER A 166 -2.11 15.11 -6.64
C SER A 166 -2.16 16.46 -5.97
N THR A 167 -1.04 16.87 -5.39
CA THR A 167 -0.83 18.21 -4.86
C THR A 167 0.62 18.64 -5.04
N VAL A 168 0.88 19.93 -4.93
CA VAL A 168 2.24 20.48 -4.94
C VAL A 168 2.75 20.49 -3.50
N VAL A 169 3.96 19.97 -3.30
CA VAL A 169 4.61 19.98 -1.99
C VAL A 169 4.94 21.42 -1.61
N GLY A 170 4.43 21.86 -0.46
CA GLY A 170 4.67 23.19 0.08
C GLY A 170 6.06 23.33 0.73
N GLU A 171 6.33 24.52 1.26
CA GLU A 171 7.52 24.75 2.08
C GLU A 171 7.49 23.89 3.36
N ARG A 172 8.68 23.65 3.95
CA ARG A 172 8.80 22.97 5.25
C ARG A 172 8.39 23.90 6.39
N ILE A 173 7.08 24.06 6.55
CA ILE A 173 6.47 24.81 7.63
C ILE A 173 5.79 23.79 8.53
N ASP A 174 6.17 23.75 9.80
CA ASP A 174 5.44 22.95 10.79
C ASP A 174 4.15 23.71 11.15
N PRO A 175 2.97 23.10 11.06
CA PRO A 175 1.72 23.77 11.43
C PRO A 175 1.64 24.14 12.93
N GLU A 176 2.53 23.64 13.78
CA GLU A 176 2.63 24.02 15.20
C GLU A 176 3.52 25.24 15.48
N ASP A 177 4.26 25.76 14.49
CA ASP A 177 5.12 26.98 14.58
C ASP A 177 4.43 28.26 14.07
#